data_AF-A0A420C5G6-F1
#
_entry.id   AF-A0A420C5G6-F1
#
_cell.length_a   1.000
_cell.length_b   1.000
_cell.length_c   1.000
_cell.angle_alpha   90.00
_cell.angle_beta   90.00
_cell.angle_gamma   90.00
#
_symmetry.space_group_name_H-M   'P 1'
#
loop_
_entity.id
_entity.type
_entity.pdbx_description
1 polymer ?
#
loop_
_entity_poly.entity_id
_entity_poly.type
_entity_poly.pdbx_seq_one_letter_code
_entity_poly.pdbx_strand_id
1 'polypeptide(L)'
;MALAHNSSESAPLGLATAVSAPQRTGSKELCARAGRAVLRVARAVHWYVTSLMGDNAYATYLAHQRRTHPGTPPLTERQFWRERMDDQDRNPGARCC
;
A
#
# COMPACT_ATOMS: atom_id res chain seq x y z
N MET A 1 45.22 -54.62 -39.27
CA MET A 1 46.18 -54.39 -38.17
C MET A 1 45.61 -53.27 -37.31
N ALA A 2 44.96 -53.65 -36.22
CA ALA A 2 44.11 -52.77 -35.42
C ALA A 2 44.95 -51.81 -34.58
N LEU A 3 44.82 -50.50 -34.80
CA LEU A 3 45.21 -49.50 -33.82
C LEU A 3 43.99 -49.23 -32.95
N ALA A 4 43.92 -49.91 -31.81
CA ALA A 4 43.03 -49.58 -30.71
C ALA A 4 43.45 -48.22 -30.13
N HIS A 5 42.81 -47.15 -30.59
CA HIS A 5 42.84 -45.84 -29.95
C HIS A 5 41.54 -45.69 -29.17
N ASN A 6 41.50 -46.24 -27.95
CA ASN A 6 40.48 -45.87 -26.98
C ASN A 6 41.03 -46.06 -25.56
N SER A 7 41.79 -45.07 -25.11
CA SER A 7 42.20 -44.92 -23.73
C SER A 7 41.71 -43.55 -23.28
N SER A 8 41.12 -43.53 -22.08
CA SER A 8 40.73 -42.35 -21.28
C SER A 8 39.41 -41.65 -21.62
N GLU A 9 38.29 -42.35 -21.45
CA GLU A 9 37.06 -41.69 -20.99
C GLU A 9 36.72 -42.22 -19.59
N SER A 10 37.48 -41.72 -18.61
CA SER A 10 37.29 -42.01 -17.20
C SER A 10 36.84 -40.75 -16.48
N ALA A 11 35.60 -40.81 -16.03
CA ALA A 11 34.98 -40.06 -14.93
C ALA A 11 34.52 -38.61 -15.20
N PRO A 12 33.21 -38.33 -14.95
CA PRO A 12 32.69 -36.98 -14.90
C PRO A 12 33.20 -36.32 -13.61
N LEU A 13 34.14 -35.38 -13.73
CA LEU A 13 34.42 -34.46 -12.65
C LEU A 13 33.24 -33.53 -12.49
N GLY A 14 32.34 -33.93 -11.59
CA GLY A 14 31.64 -33.06 -10.66
C GLY A 14 30.79 -31.98 -11.31
N LEU A 15 29.47 -32.22 -11.32
CA LEU A 15 28.54 -31.13 -11.07
C LEU A 15 29.00 -30.39 -9.82
N ALA A 16 29.71 -29.29 -9.99
CA ALA A 16 29.68 -28.20 -9.04
C ALA A 16 28.30 -27.55 -9.15
N THR A 17 27.25 -28.29 -8.76
CA THR A 17 26.05 -27.65 -8.22
C THR A 17 26.53 -26.97 -6.96
N ALA A 18 26.88 -25.70 -7.09
CA ALA A 18 26.92 -24.77 -5.98
C ALA A 18 25.53 -24.77 -5.36
N VAL A 19 25.28 -25.72 -4.45
CA VAL A 19 24.19 -25.63 -3.49
C VAL A 19 24.62 -24.55 -2.52
N SER A 20 24.41 -23.30 -2.95
CA SER A 20 24.62 -22.12 -2.14
C SER A 20 23.89 -22.33 -0.82
N ALA A 21 24.63 -22.22 0.28
CA ALA A 21 24.12 -22.34 1.63
C ALA A 21 22.84 -21.51 1.81
N PRO A 22 21.82 -21.99 2.55
CA PRO A 22 20.66 -21.18 2.86
C PRO A 22 21.13 -19.91 3.58
N GLN A 23 20.90 -18.78 2.93
CA GLN A 23 21.32 -17.48 3.40
C GLN A 23 20.73 -17.25 4.80
N ARG A 24 21.58 -16.83 5.74
CA ARG A 24 21.26 -16.59 7.14
C ARG A 24 20.51 -15.25 7.27
N THR A 25 19.32 -15.14 6.67
CA THR A 25 18.53 -13.90 6.56
C THR A 25 17.37 -13.85 7.57
N GLY A 26 17.54 -14.42 8.77
CA GLY A 26 16.42 -14.57 9.70
C GLY A 26 15.83 -13.25 10.20
N SER A 27 16.64 -12.36 10.74
CA SER A 27 16.14 -11.20 11.51
C SER A 27 15.68 -10.02 10.65
N LYS A 28 16.46 -9.62 9.63
CA LYS A 28 16.14 -8.44 8.80
C LYS A 28 14.87 -8.65 7.97
N GLU A 29 14.65 -9.84 7.42
CA GLU A 29 13.42 -10.16 6.67
C GLU A 29 12.19 -10.23 7.58
N LEU A 30 12.34 -10.76 8.80
CA LEU A 30 11.27 -10.75 9.80
C LEU A 30 10.88 -9.33 10.20
N CYS A 31 11.85 -8.47 10.52
CA CYS A 31 11.58 -7.06 10.83
C CYS A 31 10.94 -6.33 9.64
N ALA A 32 11.40 -6.58 8.41
CA ALA A 32 10.82 -5.96 7.22
C ALA A 32 9.38 -6.45 6.94
N ARG A 33 9.10 -7.73 7.16
CA ARG A 33 7.75 -8.30 7.04
C ARG A 33 6.82 -7.77 8.13
N ALA A 34 7.27 -7.75 9.37
CA ALA A 34 6.54 -7.19 10.51
C ALA A 34 6.25 -5.71 10.30
N GLY A 35 7.24 -4.91 9.89
CA GLY A 35 7.06 -3.50 9.56
C GLY A 35 6.00 -3.28 8.47
N ARG A 36 6.02 -4.06 7.40
CA ARG A 36 4.96 -4.00 6.36
C ARG A 36 3.58 -4.36 6.90
N ALA A 37 3.48 -5.37 7.77
CA ALA A 37 2.21 -5.75 8.37
C ALA A 37 1.66 -4.64 9.28
N VAL A 38 2.51 -4.07 10.13
CA VAL A 38 2.16 -2.93 11.00
C VAL A 38 1.71 -1.73 10.18
N LEU A 39 2.42 -1.37 9.12
CA LEU A 39 2.03 -0.26 8.24
C LEU A 39 0.67 -0.49 7.57
N ARG A 40 0.36 -1.72 7.17
CA ARG A 40 -0.97 -2.04 6.61
C ARG A 40 -2.08 -1.86 7.64
N VAL A 41 -1.88 -2.36 8.86
CA VAL A 41 -2.86 -2.23 9.94
C VAL A 41 -3.04 -0.76 10.33
N ALA A 42 -1.94 -0.02 10.51
CA ALA A 42 -1.99 1.41 10.81
C ALA A 42 -2.75 2.21 9.74
N ARG A 43 -2.54 1.89 8.45
CA ARG A 43 -3.28 2.51 7.35
C ARG A 43 -4.77 2.19 7.39
N ALA A 44 -5.14 0.95 7.72
CA ALA A 44 -6.55 0.55 7.84
C ALA A 44 -7.24 1.25 9.02
N VAL A 45 -6.56 1.31 10.18
CA VAL A 45 -7.06 2.05 11.36
C VAL A 45 -7.20 3.54 11.04
N HIS A 46 -6.20 4.15 10.39
CA HIS A 46 -6.29 5.54 9.98
C HIS A 46 -7.45 5.79 9.01
N TRP A 47 -7.66 4.91 8.02
CA TRP A 47 -8.81 5.01 7.12
C TRP A 47 -10.15 4.90 7.86
N TYR A 48 -10.25 4.00 8.84
CA TYR A 48 -11.44 3.82 9.65
C TYR A 48 -11.73 5.04 10.52
N VAL A 49 -10.73 5.54 11.26
CA VAL A 49 -10.85 6.72 12.13
C VAL A 49 -11.21 7.96 11.30
N THR A 50 -10.51 8.20 10.19
CA THR A 50 -10.78 9.38 9.33
C THR A 50 -12.14 9.29 8.62
N SER A 51 -12.62 8.08 8.33
CA SER A 51 -13.99 7.88 7.82
C SER A 51 -15.04 8.10 8.90
N LEU A 52 -14.80 7.66 10.13
CA LEU A 52 -15.76 7.77 11.23
C LEU A 52 -15.84 9.19 11.79
N MET A 53 -14.70 9.87 11.96
CA MET A 53 -14.64 11.25 12.45
C MET A 53 -15.01 12.29 11.38
N GLY A 54 -15.09 11.88 10.11
CA GLY A 54 -15.40 12.79 9.01
C GLY A 54 -14.23 13.69 8.61
N ASP A 55 -13.02 13.42 9.11
CA ASP A 55 -11.79 14.11 8.69
C ASP A 55 -11.52 13.95 7.18
N ASN A 56 -12.09 12.91 6.55
CA ASN A 56 -12.00 12.71 5.11
C ASN A 56 -13.00 13.55 4.29
N ALA A 57 -13.83 14.38 4.91
CA ALA A 57 -14.95 15.06 4.24
C ALA A 57 -14.52 15.84 3.00
N TYR A 58 -13.37 16.53 3.05
CA TYR A 58 -12.83 17.25 1.90
C TYR A 58 -12.36 16.31 0.77
N ALA A 59 -11.70 15.19 1.10
CA ALA A 59 -11.29 14.21 0.10
C ALA A 59 -12.51 13.55 -0.58
N THR A 60 -13.56 13.25 0.20
CA THR A 60 -14.84 12.74 -0.30
C THR A 60 -15.54 13.77 -1.18
N TYR A 61 -15.54 15.05 -0.79
CA TYR A 61 -16.01 16.16 -1.62
C TYR A 61 -15.27 16.24 -2.95
N LEU A 62 -13.93 16.17 -2.96
CA LEU A 62 -13.16 16.19 -4.21
C LEU A 62 -13.46 14.97 -5.10
N ALA A 63 -13.61 13.79 -4.52
CA ALA A 63 -13.97 12.59 -5.27
C ALA A 63 -15.37 12.72 -5.89
N HIS A 64 -16.33 13.30 -5.15
CA HIS A 64 -17.65 13.61 -5.66
C HIS A 64 -17.61 14.68 -6.75
N GLN A 65 -16.92 15.80 -6.50
CA GLN A 65 -16.76 16.91 -7.44
C GLN A 65 -16.15 16.45 -8.77
N ARG A 66 -15.13 15.59 -8.73
CA ARG A 66 -14.52 15.02 -9.94
C ARG A 66 -15.47 14.13 -10.74
N ARG A 67 -16.44 13.48 -10.08
CA ARG A 67 -17.44 12.62 -10.71
C ARG A 67 -18.64 13.42 -11.25
N THR A 68 -19.13 14.39 -10.47
CA THR A 68 -20.36 15.14 -10.76
C THR A 68 -20.11 16.37 -11.64
N HIS A 69 -18.95 17.03 -11.47
CA HIS A 69 -18.61 18.29 -12.14
C HIS A 69 -17.21 18.25 -12.77
N PRO A 70 -16.99 17.43 -13.82
CA PRO A 70 -15.74 17.44 -14.56
C PRO A 70 -15.58 18.78 -15.29
N GLY A 71 -14.75 19.68 -14.75
CA GLY A 71 -14.43 20.97 -15.38
C GLY A 71 -14.64 22.19 -14.49
N THR A 72 -15.33 22.06 -13.36
CA THR A 72 -15.43 23.13 -12.37
C THR A 72 -14.28 23.02 -11.36
N PRO A 73 -13.51 24.08 -11.13
CA PRO A 73 -12.48 24.06 -10.09
C PRO A 73 -13.13 23.76 -8.73
N PRO A 74 -12.64 22.76 -7.98
CA PRO A 74 -13.17 22.45 -6.66
C PRO A 74 -12.92 23.62 -5.70
N LEU A 75 -13.77 23.74 -4.68
CA LEU A 75 -13.54 24.64 -3.55
C LEU A 75 -12.19 24.33 -2.89
N THR A 76 -11.51 25.37 -2.42
CA THR A 76 -10.34 25.16 -1.55
C THR A 76 -10.80 24.56 -0.22
N GLU A 77 -9.90 23.84 0.47
CA GLU A 77 -10.21 23.18 1.75
C GLU A 77 -10.81 24.15 2.78
N ARG A 78 -10.23 25.34 2.92
CA ARG A 78 -10.74 26.37 3.85
C ARG A 78 -12.15 26.85 3.48
N GLN A 79 -12.45 27.00 2.19
CA GLN A 79 -13.77 27.40 1.72
C GLN A 79 -14.80 26.31 1.98
N PHE A 80 -14.45 25.05 1.71
CA PHE A 80 -15.31 23.90 1.99
C PHE A 80 -15.72 23.84 3.46
N TRP A 81 -14.77 24.00 4.38
CA TRP A 81 -15.07 23.99 5.81
C TRP A 81 -15.92 25.18 6.24
N ARG A 82 -15.66 26.37 5.70
CA ARG A 82 -16.49 27.55 5.99
C ARG A 82 -17.94 27.33 5.53
N GLU A 83 -18.14 26.91 4.29
CA GLU A 83 -19.47 26.70 3.72
C GLU A 83 -20.24 25.59 4.43
N ARG A 84 -19.54 24.54 4.88
CA ARG A 84 -20.11 23.48 5.72
C ARG A 84 -20.58 23.99 7.08
N MET A 85 -19.80 24.85 7.74
CA MET A 85 -20.20 25.46 9.02
C MET A 85 -21.38 26.41 8.81
N ASP A 86 -21.35 27.23 7.75
CA ASP A 86 -22.45 28.15 7.41
C ASP A 86 -23.74 27.38 7.10
N ASP A 87 -23.64 26.19 6.49
CA ASP A 87 -24.78 25.30 6.24
C ASP A 87 -25.32 24.70 7.56
N GLN A 88 -24.45 24.29 8.48
CA GLN A 88 -24.85 23.81 9.81
C GLN A 88 -25.49 24.90 10.68
N ASP A 89 -25.02 26.14 10.55
CA ASP A 89 -25.58 27.30 11.26
C ASP A 89 -26.93 27.73 10.67
N ARG A 90 -27.10 27.65 9.34
CA ARG A 90 -28.36 27.93 8.65
C ARG A 90 -29.40 26.82 8.81
N ASN A 91 -28.95 25.57 8.88
CA ASN A 91 -29.77 24.40 9.09
C ASN A 91 -29.34 23.67 10.36
N PRO A 92 -29.49 24.30 11.54
CA PRO A 92 -29.36 23.58 12.78
C PRO A 92 -30.51 22.57 12.73
N GLY A 93 -30.21 21.27 12.74
CA GLY A 93 -31.24 20.22 12.59
C GLY A 93 -32.34 20.30 13.65
N ALA A 94 -33.04 19.20 13.92
CA ALA A 94 -33.98 19.16 15.04
C ALA A 94 -33.23 19.37 16.38
N ARG A 95 -33.02 20.64 16.76
CA ARG A 95 -32.61 21.02 18.10
C ARG A 95 -33.85 20.82 18.94
N CYS A 96 -33.76 19.90 19.88
CA CYS A 96 -34.75 19.76 20.92
C CYS A 96 -34.74 21.08 21.73
N CYS A 97 -35.64 21.98 21.34
CA CYS A 97 -36.17 22.99 22.22
C CYS A 97 -37.22 22.33 23.11
#